data_AF-A0A7V3EKN2-F1
#
_entry.id   AF-A0A7V3EKN2-F1
#
_cell.length_a   1.000
_cell.length_b   1.000
_cell.length_c   1.000
_cell.angle_alpha   90.00
_cell.angle_beta   90.00
_cell.angle_gamma   90.00
#
_symmetry.space_group_name_H-M   'P 1'
#
loop_
_entity.id
_entity.type
_entity.pdbx_description
1 polymer ?
#
loop_
_entity_poly.entity_id
_entity_poly.type
_entity_poly.pdbx_seq_one_letter_code
_entity_poly.pdbx_strand_id
1 'polypeptide(L)'
;MSDLLSPIWERADALEPLFSGDEVGAWADGVAKRLAEYGLIRQVENAGSVVCDACAGGHVEEVTLVKSPRGAPMRAYIHCPEHGRVRVKLDRLRQWEVDFTGVAGAVSHALELAGNVEEVVSGRVWFLGKATVAAKSRALFLARGLTWEDARDILGASARLNAAKSAIVFAAGDVPPEGIWNGDPPPVVALKTVAALDKDGFMVDRDHLEALLSSGRKKAQAVTIVSFPTPAGTAWPDVRLTVTDADLRVEARGKRKDYTFQGAGFEERRKKGAPDCLWALLKAFGTHGGVLPFKAVDEKTRTNLKQYVSDLRQRLAALLPGIEGESISYEKKDKSYHTAFKVSCEDALQFPMPPGTSWTDVSIAANGGTGIRISVSSTEKFAVSGYADEGDDSTHQWEGAEREGSVERTYDLRTLGLADDRDRPNRAGQALLAVLAGKGTVQRKADDKGMLELCGVLSKLMGLDGSPFEFAEIEEKWVALFDAEKDL
;
A
#
# COMPACT_ATOMS: atom_id res chain seq x y z
N MET A 1 -25.27 28.55 1.26
CA MET A 1 -25.41 28.25 2.70
C MET A 1 -24.16 28.75 3.38
N SER A 2 -24.28 29.64 4.38
CA SER A 2 -23.11 30.10 5.13
C SER A 2 -22.48 28.91 5.84
N ASP A 3 -21.16 28.78 5.77
CA ASP A 3 -20.43 27.79 6.56
C ASP A 3 -20.56 28.14 8.05
N LEU A 4 -21.42 27.39 8.76
CA LEU A 4 -21.71 27.60 10.17
C LEU A 4 -20.50 27.28 11.07
N LEU A 5 -19.49 26.58 10.55
CA LEU A 5 -18.32 26.16 11.28
C LEU A 5 -17.12 27.10 11.10
N SER A 6 -17.16 28.02 10.11
CA SER A 6 -16.07 28.97 9.85
C SER A 6 -15.57 29.69 11.11
N PRO A 7 -16.44 30.24 12.00
CA PRO A 7 -15.98 30.92 13.20
C PRO A 7 -15.17 30.01 14.15
N ILE A 8 -15.52 28.72 14.21
CA ILE A 8 -14.81 27.74 15.04
C ILE A 8 -13.41 27.50 14.49
N TRP A 9 -13.29 27.29 13.17
CA TRP A 9 -12.02 27.01 12.52
C TRP A 9 -11.06 28.19 12.55
N GLU A 10 -11.58 29.41 12.38
CA GLU A 10 -10.79 30.64 12.51
C GLU A 10 -10.29 30.86 13.94
N ARG A 11 -11.06 30.44 14.94
CA ARG A 11 -10.71 30.57 16.36
C ARG A 11 -9.88 29.40 16.89
N ALA A 12 -9.75 28.31 16.13
CA ALA A 12 -9.18 27.06 16.62
C ALA A 12 -7.72 27.18 17.07
N ASP A 13 -6.91 27.99 16.39
CA ASP A 13 -5.48 28.17 16.71
C ASP A 13 -5.19 29.45 17.53
N ALA A 14 -6.21 30.20 17.95
CA ALA A 14 -6.03 31.26 18.94
C ALA A 14 -5.61 30.65 20.28
N LEU A 15 -4.75 31.31 21.06
CA LEU A 15 -4.36 30.81 22.40
C LEU A 15 -5.61 30.68 23.30
N GLU A 16 -6.44 31.71 23.29
CA GLU A 16 -7.75 31.74 23.95
C GLU A 16 -8.85 31.59 22.88
N PRO A 17 -9.47 30.41 22.74
CA PRO A 17 -10.43 30.15 21.68
C PRO A 17 -11.84 30.64 22.08
N LEU A 18 -11.91 31.87 22.59
CA LEU A 18 -13.10 32.49 23.17
C LEU A 18 -13.80 33.37 22.16
N PHE A 19 -15.12 33.45 22.23
CA PHE A 19 -15.96 34.41 21.52
C PHE A 19 -16.68 35.30 22.53
N SER A 20 -16.66 36.61 22.29
CA SER A 20 -17.43 37.58 23.07
C SER A 20 -18.91 37.58 22.70
N GLY A 21 -19.76 38.13 23.58
CA GLY A 21 -21.17 38.32 23.30
C GLY A 21 -21.45 39.24 22.12
N ASP A 22 -20.56 40.19 21.83
CA ASP A 22 -20.67 41.04 20.65
C ASP A 22 -20.39 40.26 19.36
N GLU A 23 -19.38 39.38 19.36
CA GLU A 23 -19.06 38.52 18.21
C GLU A 23 -20.18 37.52 17.93
N VAL A 24 -20.66 36.83 18.98
CA VAL A 24 -21.76 35.87 18.87
C VAL A 24 -23.05 36.57 18.45
N GLY A 25 -23.30 37.79 18.94
CA GLY A 25 -24.45 38.60 18.56
C GLY A 25 -24.43 39.08 17.10
N ALA A 26 -23.26 39.09 16.46
CA ALA A 26 -23.12 39.41 15.04
C ALA A 26 -23.36 38.20 14.12
N TRP A 27 -23.42 36.97 14.66
CA TRP A 27 -23.75 35.79 13.88
C TRP A 27 -25.22 35.78 13.47
N ALA A 28 -25.55 35.00 12.44
CA ALA A 28 -26.94 34.80 12.06
C ALA A 28 -27.75 34.16 13.21
N ASP A 29 -29.03 34.51 13.32
CA ASP A 29 -29.91 34.04 14.38
C ASP A 29 -29.89 32.52 14.52
N GLY A 30 -29.69 32.05 15.77
CA GLY A 30 -29.70 30.63 16.10
C GLY A 30 -28.40 29.86 15.84
N VAL A 31 -27.39 30.45 15.19
CA VAL A 31 -26.08 29.80 14.94
C VAL A 31 -25.45 29.35 16.25
N ALA A 32 -25.25 30.26 17.21
CA ALA A 32 -24.60 29.92 18.48
C ALA A 32 -25.38 28.89 19.29
N LYS A 33 -26.71 28.96 19.27
CA LYS A 33 -27.56 27.96 19.91
C LYS A 33 -27.32 26.58 19.31
N ARG A 34 -27.29 26.47 17.98
CA ARG A 34 -27.02 25.19 17.29
C ARG A 34 -25.62 24.68 17.59
N LEU A 35 -24.59 25.54 17.50
CA LEU A 35 -23.23 25.15 17.83
C LEU A 35 -23.11 24.63 19.27
N ALA A 36 -23.82 25.24 20.22
CA ALA A 36 -23.88 24.77 21.61
C ALA A 36 -24.66 23.46 21.78
N GLU A 37 -25.78 23.29 21.06
CA GLU A 37 -26.58 22.05 21.07
C GLU A 37 -25.79 20.84 20.55
N TYR A 38 -24.93 21.04 19.55
CA TYR A 38 -24.01 20.01 19.06
C TYR A 38 -22.71 19.90 19.87
N GLY A 39 -22.58 20.66 20.96
CA GLY A 39 -21.42 20.62 21.85
C GLY A 39 -20.13 21.17 21.23
N LEU A 40 -20.21 22.00 20.18
CA LEU A 40 -19.02 22.55 19.51
C LEU A 40 -18.49 23.82 20.21
N ILE A 41 -19.37 24.53 20.91
CA ILE A 41 -19.02 25.64 21.79
C ILE A 41 -19.71 25.45 23.13
N ARG A 42 -19.12 25.97 24.21
CA ARG A 42 -19.74 26.01 25.54
C ARG A 42 -19.64 27.40 26.14
N GLN A 43 -20.68 27.82 26.85
CA GLN A 43 -20.64 29.09 27.57
C GLN A 43 -19.67 28.97 28.76
N VAL A 44 -18.83 29.98 28.95
CA VAL A 44 -17.88 30.07 30.07
C VAL A 44 -18.24 31.23 30.99
N GLU A 45 -17.35 31.56 31.93
CA GLU A 45 -17.52 32.71 32.80
C GLU A 45 -17.74 33.99 31.98
N ASN A 46 -18.54 34.92 32.51
CA ASN A 46 -18.78 36.18 31.84
C ASN A 46 -17.52 37.05 31.83
N ALA A 47 -17.37 37.85 30.77
CA ALA A 47 -16.29 38.81 30.64
C ALA A 47 -16.32 39.83 31.78
N GLY A 48 -15.17 40.01 32.44
CA GLY A 48 -14.95 41.06 33.43
C GLY A 48 -14.73 42.44 32.82
N SER A 49 -14.45 42.52 31.52
CA SER A 49 -14.22 43.76 30.78
C SER A 49 -14.89 43.71 29.41
N VAL A 50 -15.18 44.88 28.82
CA VAL A 50 -15.75 44.99 27.46
C VAL A 50 -15.16 46.18 26.71
N VAL A 51 -15.20 46.10 25.38
CA VAL A 51 -14.95 47.24 24.49
C VAL A 51 -16.12 48.22 24.58
N CYS A 52 -15.83 49.49 24.83
CA CYS A 52 -16.83 50.54 24.86
C CYS A 52 -17.39 50.81 23.46
N ASP A 53 -18.71 50.78 23.32
CA ASP A 53 -19.46 51.07 22.08
C ASP A 53 -19.93 52.53 21.99
N ALA A 54 -19.66 53.33 23.03
CA ALA A 54 -20.08 54.73 23.09
C ALA A 54 -19.02 55.70 22.53
N CYS A 55 -17.74 55.48 22.83
CA CYS A 55 -16.65 56.33 22.32
C CYS A 55 -16.16 55.87 20.95
N ALA A 56 -15.59 56.80 20.18
CA ALA A 56 -15.01 56.48 18.88
C ALA A 56 -13.74 55.60 18.98
N GLY A 57 -13.03 55.67 20.10
CA GLY A 57 -11.77 54.94 20.31
C GLY A 57 -11.91 53.45 20.66
N GLY A 58 -13.10 52.98 21.03
CA GLY A 58 -13.31 51.57 21.40
C GLY A 58 -12.42 51.09 22.54
N HIS A 59 -12.28 51.87 23.62
CA HIS A 59 -11.41 51.48 24.74
C HIS A 59 -11.97 50.25 25.48
N VAL A 60 -11.09 49.43 26.05
CA VAL A 60 -11.47 48.29 26.91
C VAL A 60 -11.55 48.77 28.35
N GLU A 61 -12.64 48.44 29.05
CA GLU A 61 -12.87 48.86 30.44
C GLU A 61 -13.50 47.75 31.28
N GLU A 62 -13.19 47.74 32.58
CA GLU A 62 -13.76 46.80 33.55
C GLU A 62 -15.24 47.07 33.82
N VAL A 63 -16.00 45.99 33.95
CA VAL A 63 -17.44 46.03 34.14
C VAL A 63 -17.79 46.08 35.62
N THR A 64 -18.47 47.15 36.02
CA THR A 64 -19.07 47.27 37.35
C THR A 64 -20.51 46.76 37.35
N LEU A 65 -20.76 45.69 38.11
CA LEU A 65 -22.11 45.14 38.33
C LEU A 65 -22.80 45.85 39.50
N VAL A 66 -24.00 46.39 39.25
CA VAL A 66 -24.78 47.15 40.24
C VAL A 66 -26.18 46.55 40.39
N LYS A 67 -26.50 46.13 41.62
CA LYS A 67 -27.82 45.63 42.02
C LYS A 67 -28.43 46.55 43.09
N SER A 68 -28.97 47.69 42.67
CA SER A 68 -29.59 48.69 43.55
C SER A 68 -30.75 49.41 42.84
N PRO A 69 -31.90 49.68 43.49
CA PRO A 69 -32.26 49.30 44.86
C PRO A 69 -32.51 47.78 45.01
N ARG A 70 -32.73 47.31 46.25
CA ARG A 70 -32.99 45.89 46.54
C ARG A 70 -34.20 45.40 45.73
N GLY A 71 -34.04 44.30 44.99
CA GLY A 71 -35.06 43.76 44.08
C GLY A 71 -34.94 44.20 42.63
N ALA A 72 -34.08 45.18 42.31
CA ALA A 72 -33.81 45.57 40.93
C ALA A 72 -33.00 44.50 40.17
N PRO A 73 -33.17 44.39 38.83
CA PRO A 73 -32.34 43.53 38.00
C PRO A 73 -30.88 43.97 38.03
N MET A 74 -29.97 43.01 37.81
CA MET A 74 -28.54 43.29 37.67
C MET A 74 -28.32 44.25 36.49
N ARG A 75 -27.48 45.27 36.69
CA ARG A 75 -27.08 46.21 35.63
C ARG A 75 -25.56 46.27 35.57
N ALA A 76 -25.02 46.24 34.36
CA ALA A 76 -23.60 46.36 34.10
C ALA A 76 -23.28 47.77 33.58
N TYR A 77 -22.15 48.32 34.01
CA TYR A 77 -21.65 49.62 33.58
C TYR A 77 -20.13 49.57 33.36
N ILE A 78 -19.64 50.43 32.48
CA ILE A 78 -18.22 50.76 32.33
C ILE A 78 -18.02 52.27 32.51
N HIS A 79 -16.78 52.67 32.80
CA HIS A 79 -16.36 54.06 32.78
C HIS A 79 -15.76 54.42 31.42
N CYS A 80 -16.41 55.33 30.69
CA CYS A 80 -15.90 55.86 29.44
C CYS A 80 -15.27 57.24 29.69
N PRO A 81 -14.03 57.50 29.23
CA PRO A 81 -13.40 58.80 29.41
C PRO A 81 -14.12 59.92 28.65
N GLU A 82 -14.82 59.60 27.55
CA GLU A 82 -15.56 60.58 26.74
C GLU A 82 -17.01 60.78 27.20
N HIS A 83 -17.68 59.69 27.63
CA HIS A 83 -19.13 59.68 27.89
C HIS A 83 -19.50 59.38 29.35
N GLY A 84 -18.53 59.24 30.23
CA GLY A 84 -18.74 58.92 31.64
C GLY A 84 -19.32 57.51 31.81
N ARG A 85 -20.41 57.35 32.55
CA ARG A 85 -20.97 56.02 32.84
C ARG A 85 -21.77 55.49 31.66
N VAL A 86 -21.29 54.43 31.04
CA VAL A 86 -21.99 53.75 29.93
C VAL A 86 -22.60 52.46 30.45
N ARG A 87 -23.86 52.20 30.09
CA ARG A 87 -24.56 50.96 30.47
C ARG A 87 -24.22 49.85 29.47
N VAL A 88 -23.82 48.71 29.98
CA VAL A 88 -23.54 47.50 29.19
C VAL A 88 -24.73 46.55 29.29
N LYS A 89 -25.15 45.98 28.15
CA LYS A 89 -26.16 44.92 28.14
C LYS A 89 -25.52 43.63 28.65
N LEU A 90 -26.20 42.91 29.56
CA LEU A 90 -25.64 41.69 30.17
C LEU A 90 -25.28 40.61 29.14
N ASP A 91 -25.97 40.56 28.00
CA ASP A 91 -25.67 39.59 26.95
C ASP A 91 -24.31 39.83 26.29
N ARG A 92 -23.80 41.08 26.29
CA ARG A 92 -22.45 41.41 25.81
C ARG A 92 -21.35 40.82 26.69
N LEU A 93 -21.67 40.54 27.96
CA LEU A 93 -20.74 39.96 28.92
C LEU A 93 -20.62 38.44 28.78
N ARG A 94 -21.53 37.79 28.06
CA ARG A 94 -21.45 36.34 27.87
C ARG A 94 -20.22 36.00 27.04
N GLN A 95 -19.57 34.90 27.37
CA GLN A 95 -18.45 34.36 26.60
C GLN A 95 -18.70 32.89 26.29
N TRP A 96 -18.20 32.45 25.14
CA TRP A 96 -18.23 31.06 24.73
C TRP A 96 -16.83 30.64 24.34
N GLU A 97 -16.43 29.43 24.69
CA GLU A 97 -15.20 28.83 24.17
C GLU A 97 -15.53 27.71 23.18
N VAL A 98 -14.60 27.46 22.25
CA VAL A 98 -14.64 26.22 21.46
C VAL A 98 -14.41 25.03 22.38
N ASP A 99 -15.36 24.09 22.38
CA ASP A 99 -15.26 22.85 23.14
C ASP A 99 -14.62 21.77 22.27
N PHE A 100 -13.29 21.67 22.30
CA PHE A 100 -12.57 20.68 21.48
C PHE A 100 -12.85 19.23 21.87
N THR A 101 -13.24 18.96 23.11
CA THR A 101 -13.69 17.63 23.52
C THR A 101 -15.04 17.31 22.90
N GLY A 102 -15.95 18.29 22.85
CA GLY A 102 -17.21 18.18 22.13
C GLY A 102 -17.02 18.06 20.61
N VAL A 103 -16.11 18.81 20.00
CA VAL A 103 -15.72 18.64 18.58
C VAL A 103 -15.17 17.23 18.33
N ALA A 104 -14.29 16.73 19.19
CA ALA A 104 -13.77 15.37 19.12
C ALA A 104 -14.89 14.32 19.20
N GLY A 105 -15.86 14.53 20.12
CA GLY A 105 -17.08 13.73 20.23
C GLY A 105 -17.91 13.73 18.95
N ALA A 106 -18.16 14.91 18.38
CA ALA A 106 -18.92 15.08 17.16
C ALA A 106 -18.26 14.38 15.95
N VAL A 107 -16.93 14.53 15.79
CA VAL A 107 -16.17 13.83 14.73
C VAL A 107 -16.21 12.32 14.93
N SER A 108 -16.03 11.85 16.17
CA SER A 108 -16.08 10.43 16.48
C SER A 108 -17.44 9.82 16.15
N HIS A 109 -18.52 10.54 16.49
CA HIS A 109 -19.88 10.10 16.20
C HIS A 109 -20.18 10.10 14.71
N ALA A 110 -19.83 11.19 13.99
CA ALA A 110 -20.07 11.32 12.56
C ALA A 110 -19.33 10.29 11.70
N LEU A 111 -18.18 9.80 12.16
CA LEU A 111 -17.41 8.75 11.49
C LEU A 111 -17.68 7.34 12.02
N GLU A 112 -18.61 7.18 12.96
CA GLU A 112 -18.96 5.90 13.60
C GLU A 112 -17.73 5.17 14.14
N LEU A 113 -16.83 5.89 14.80
CA LEU A 113 -15.55 5.33 15.26
C LEU A 113 -15.75 4.34 16.41
N ALA A 114 -14.97 3.26 16.40
CA ALA A 114 -14.92 2.32 17.50
C ALA A 114 -14.02 2.84 18.62
N GLY A 115 -14.54 2.84 19.85
CA GLY A 115 -13.84 3.27 21.06
C GLY A 115 -14.46 4.51 21.68
N ASN A 116 -13.78 5.06 22.69
CA ASN A 116 -14.18 6.30 23.36
C ASN A 116 -13.20 7.42 23.01
N VAL A 117 -13.73 8.64 22.92
CA VAL A 117 -12.92 9.84 22.83
C VAL A 117 -12.14 10.03 24.12
N GLU A 118 -10.85 10.30 24.00
CA GLU A 118 -9.94 10.48 25.13
C GLU A 118 -9.02 11.67 24.85
N GLU A 119 -8.96 12.61 25.77
CA GLU A 119 -7.95 13.67 25.75
C GLU A 119 -6.59 13.08 26.16
N VAL A 120 -5.70 12.93 25.19
CA VAL A 120 -4.37 12.29 25.37
C VAL A 120 -3.34 13.32 25.82
N VAL A 121 -3.46 14.55 25.31
CA VAL A 121 -2.67 15.70 25.76
C VAL A 121 -3.63 16.85 25.98
N SER A 122 -3.67 17.36 27.22
CA SER A 122 -4.65 18.36 27.65
C SER A 122 -4.66 19.58 26.73
N GLY A 123 -5.85 19.93 26.24
CA GLY A 123 -6.12 21.05 25.35
C GLY A 123 -5.50 20.95 23.95
N ARG A 124 -4.86 19.82 23.61
CA ARG A 124 -4.00 19.73 22.41
C ARG A 124 -4.25 18.52 21.54
N VAL A 125 -4.40 17.33 22.10
CA VAL A 125 -4.53 16.09 21.32
C VAL A 125 -5.58 15.19 21.93
N TRP A 126 -6.55 14.79 21.10
CA TRP A 126 -7.60 13.84 21.45
C TRP A 126 -7.50 12.60 20.57
N PHE A 127 -7.57 11.42 21.17
CA PHE A 127 -7.83 10.18 20.47
C PHE A 127 -9.34 10.07 20.21
N LEU A 128 -9.73 9.82 18.97
CA LEU A 128 -11.14 9.78 18.58
C LEU A 128 -11.69 8.36 18.53
N GLY A 129 -10.83 7.38 18.24
CA GLY A 129 -11.26 6.00 18.02
C GLY A 129 -10.51 5.35 16.87
N LYS A 130 -11.03 4.20 16.44
CA LYS A 130 -10.52 3.45 15.28
C LYS A 130 -11.62 3.24 14.25
N ALA A 131 -11.25 3.35 12.99
CA ALA A 131 -12.11 2.96 11.88
C ALA A 131 -11.30 2.38 10.72
N THR A 132 -11.99 1.65 9.86
CA THR A 132 -11.43 1.23 8.57
C THR A 132 -11.62 2.38 7.58
N VAL A 133 -10.51 3.04 7.22
CA VAL A 133 -10.49 4.16 6.27
C VAL A 133 -9.48 3.83 5.17
N ALA A 134 -9.93 3.91 3.92
CA ALA A 134 -9.14 3.51 2.75
C ALA A 134 -8.55 2.08 2.89
N ALA A 135 -9.43 1.12 3.21
CA ALA A 135 -9.14 -0.31 3.39
C ALA A 135 -8.10 -0.66 4.49
N LYS A 136 -7.80 0.26 5.40
CA LYS A 136 -6.88 0.02 6.53
C LYS A 136 -7.54 0.40 7.85
N SER A 137 -7.33 -0.42 8.89
CA SER A 137 -7.68 -0.02 10.25
C SER A 137 -6.72 1.08 10.72
N ARG A 138 -7.27 2.23 11.06
CA ARG A 138 -6.50 3.43 11.43
C ARG A 138 -6.97 3.95 12.78
N ALA A 139 -6.04 4.51 13.53
CA ALA A 139 -6.34 5.28 14.74
C ALA A 139 -6.50 6.75 14.34
N LEU A 140 -7.59 7.38 14.75
CA LEU A 140 -7.88 8.76 14.39
C LEU A 140 -7.68 9.66 15.62
N PHE A 141 -7.09 10.82 15.38
CA PHE A 141 -6.80 11.82 16.39
C PHE A 141 -7.28 13.19 15.93
N LEU A 142 -7.68 14.05 16.87
CA LEU A 142 -7.85 15.49 16.66
C LEU A 142 -6.68 16.20 17.33
N ALA A 143 -6.11 17.20 16.67
CA ALA A 143 -5.05 18.02 17.23
C ALA A 143 -5.28 19.51 16.97
N ARG A 144 -4.85 20.34 17.93
CA ARG A 144 -4.96 21.80 17.92
C ARG A 144 -3.58 22.46 18.07
N GLY A 145 -3.39 23.61 17.45
CA GLY A 145 -2.15 24.38 17.60
C GLY A 145 -0.96 23.64 17.02
N LEU A 146 -1.15 23.03 15.85
CA LEU A 146 -0.08 22.30 15.15
C LEU A 146 0.97 23.26 14.56
N THR A 147 0.61 24.52 14.38
CA THR A 147 1.48 25.61 13.91
C THR A 147 2.17 26.38 15.03
N TRP A 148 1.86 26.08 16.30
CA TRP A 148 2.48 26.73 17.46
C TRP A 148 3.92 26.26 17.66
N GLU A 149 4.75 27.09 18.29
CA GLU A 149 6.18 26.80 18.51
C GLU A 149 6.41 25.52 19.33
N ASP A 150 5.51 25.22 20.27
CA ASP A 150 5.57 24.07 21.15
C ASP A 150 4.96 22.77 20.55
N ALA A 151 4.43 22.83 19.32
CA ALA A 151 3.69 21.72 18.71
C ALA A 151 4.52 20.43 18.64
N ARG A 152 5.82 20.55 18.33
CA ARG A 152 6.73 19.40 18.23
C ARG A 152 6.87 18.66 19.57
N ASP A 153 7.03 19.41 20.66
CA ASP A 153 7.21 18.85 22.00
C ASP A 153 5.92 18.19 22.48
N ILE A 154 4.78 18.82 22.23
CA ILE A 154 3.44 18.31 22.56
C ILE A 154 3.13 17.01 21.81
N LEU A 155 3.41 16.95 20.51
CA LEU A 155 3.24 15.72 19.73
C LEU A 155 4.23 14.64 20.15
N GLY A 156 5.47 15.03 20.48
CA GLY A 156 6.49 14.13 21.00
C GLY A 156 6.12 13.49 22.34
N ALA A 157 5.43 14.24 23.21
CA ALA A 157 4.94 13.73 24.49
C ALA A 157 3.74 12.77 24.35
N SER A 158 3.07 12.75 23.20
CA SER A 158 1.88 11.91 22.98
C SER A 158 2.25 10.44 22.72
N ALA A 159 2.42 9.66 23.79
CA ALA A 159 2.78 8.24 23.70
C ALA A 159 1.81 7.42 22.84
N ARG A 160 0.50 7.68 22.93
CA ARG A 160 -0.54 6.95 22.19
C ARG A 160 -0.50 7.25 20.69
N LEU A 161 -0.28 8.51 20.32
CA LEU A 161 -0.13 8.92 18.92
C LEU A 161 1.14 8.30 18.32
N ASN A 162 2.25 8.37 19.05
CA ASN A 162 3.54 7.85 18.60
C ASN A 162 3.59 6.32 18.52
N ALA A 163 2.77 5.61 19.31
CA ALA A 163 2.63 4.16 19.24
C ALA A 163 1.71 3.68 18.10
N ALA A 164 0.91 4.57 17.50
CA ALA A 164 -0.08 4.20 16.50
C ALA A 164 0.56 3.98 15.11
N LYS A 165 0.69 2.71 14.70
CA LYS A 165 1.32 2.32 13.42
C LYS A 165 0.70 2.93 12.15
N SER A 166 -0.55 3.41 12.21
CA SER A 166 -1.27 3.95 11.06
C SER A 166 -2.29 5.00 11.51
N ALA A 167 -1.79 6.08 12.09
CA ALA A 167 -2.62 7.20 12.55
C ALA A 167 -3.12 8.09 11.38
N ILE A 168 -4.24 8.77 11.61
CA ILE A 168 -4.68 9.97 10.87
C ILE A 168 -4.87 11.06 11.91
N VAL A 169 -4.44 12.27 11.59
CA VAL A 169 -4.61 13.43 12.47
C VAL A 169 -5.50 14.46 11.78
N PHE A 170 -6.60 14.83 12.41
CA PHE A 170 -7.39 16.00 12.03
C PHE A 170 -6.79 17.24 12.69
N ALA A 171 -6.45 18.25 11.88
CA ALA A 171 -6.09 19.56 12.37
C ALA A 171 -7.37 20.37 12.62
N ALA A 172 -7.60 20.80 13.86
CA ALA A 172 -8.74 21.65 14.20
C ALA A 172 -8.61 23.05 13.58
N GLY A 173 -7.38 23.59 13.56
CA GLY A 173 -7.03 24.83 12.89
C GLY A 173 -6.22 24.58 11.62
N ASP A 174 -5.08 25.24 11.49
CA ASP A 174 -4.23 25.13 10.32
C ASP A 174 -3.35 23.88 10.33
N VAL A 175 -3.08 23.39 9.13
CA VAL A 175 -2.21 22.23 8.92
C VAL A 175 -0.76 22.69 9.04
N PRO A 176 0.08 21.96 9.79
CA PRO A 176 1.46 22.37 10.04
C PRO A 176 2.34 22.25 8.80
N PRO A 177 3.43 23.04 8.72
CA PRO A 177 4.51 22.79 7.77
C PRO A 177 5.23 21.46 8.07
N GLU A 178 6.04 20.99 7.11
CA GLU A 178 6.80 19.73 7.26
C GLU A 178 7.78 19.80 8.45
N GLY A 179 7.92 18.70 9.22
CA GLY A 179 8.99 18.55 10.23
C GLY A 179 8.60 18.65 11.70
N ILE A 180 7.32 18.77 12.05
CA ILE A 180 6.88 18.78 13.47
C ILE A 180 6.75 17.37 14.10
N TRP A 181 6.82 16.32 13.28
CA TRP A 181 6.57 14.94 13.68
C TRP A 181 7.86 14.22 14.06
N ASN A 182 7.79 13.33 15.05
CA ASN A 182 8.88 12.42 15.38
C ASN A 182 8.80 11.19 14.46
N GLY A 183 9.64 11.14 13.43
CA GLY A 183 9.68 10.04 12.46
C GLY A 183 8.76 10.26 11.26
N ASP A 184 8.14 9.18 10.76
CA ASP A 184 7.25 9.25 9.60
C ASP A 184 5.96 10.01 9.97
N PRO A 185 5.66 11.15 9.31
CA PRO A 185 4.48 11.94 9.66
C PRO A 185 3.18 11.20 9.28
N PRO A 186 2.17 11.16 10.16
CA PRO A 186 0.85 10.67 9.79
C PRO A 186 0.21 11.63 8.76
N PRO A 187 -0.74 11.15 7.94
CA PRO A 187 -1.59 12.04 7.16
C PRO A 187 -2.32 13.02 8.07
N VAL A 188 -2.19 14.31 7.76
CA VAL A 188 -2.90 15.40 8.45
C VAL A 188 -3.98 15.95 7.53
N VAL A 189 -5.21 16.00 8.02
CA VAL A 189 -6.38 16.50 7.28
C VAL A 189 -6.95 17.70 8.03
N ALA A 190 -7.10 18.84 7.36
CA ALA A 190 -7.75 20.00 7.96
C ALA A 190 -9.23 19.71 8.18
N LEU A 191 -9.73 19.82 9.41
CA LEU A 191 -11.11 19.46 9.71
C LEU A 191 -12.10 20.33 8.91
N LYS A 192 -11.77 21.60 8.69
CA LYS A 192 -12.51 22.55 7.81
C LYS A 192 -12.74 22.07 6.38
N THR A 193 -11.99 21.08 5.90
CA THR A 193 -12.13 20.55 4.53
C THR A 193 -13.10 19.37 4.43
N VAL A 194 -13.36 18.68 5.54
CA VAL A 194 -14.15 17.44 5.56
C VAL A 194 -15.37 17.54 6.46
N ALA A 195 -15.42 18.51 7.37
CA ALA A 195 -16.53 18.70 8.30
C ALA A 195 -17.52 19.75 7.78
N ALA A 196 -18.80 19.46 7.97
CA ALA A 196 -19.90 20.38 7.69
C ALA A 196 -20.94 20.29 8.81
N LEU A 197 -21.66 21.40 9.01
CA LEU A 197 -22.81 21.43 9.92
C LEU A 197 -24.05 21.82 9.13
N ASP A 198 -25.02 20.92 9.11
CA ASP A 198 -26.32 21.19 8.51
C ASP A 198 -27.46 20.97 9.52
N LYS A 199 -28.69 20.92 9.00
CA LYS A 199 -29.92 20.74 9.78
C LYS A 199 -30.02 19.39 10.47
N ASP A 200 -29.37 18.35 9.94
CA ASP A 200 -29.40 16.99 10.45
C ASP A 200 -28.24 16.76 11.44
N GLY A 201 -27.15 17.51 11.29
CA GLY A 201 -26.17 17.72 12.36
C GLY A 201 -24.74 17.92 11.87
N PHE A 202 -23.80 17.62 12.76
CA PHE A 202 -22.39 17.63 12.43
C PHE A 202 -22.07 16.38 11.61
N MET A 203 -21.51 16.58 10.42
CA MET A 203 -21.17 15.51 9.49
C MET A 203 -19.72 15.61 9.06
N VAL A 204 -19.13 14.46 8.73
CA VAL A 204 -17.81 14.37 8.11
C VAL A 204 -17.97 13.64 6.78
N ASP A 205 -17.53 14.27 5.71
CA ASP A 205 -17.52 13.67 4.37
C ASP A 205 -16.44 12.58 4.31
N ARG A 206 -16.88 11.32 4.52
CA ARG A 206 -16.01 10.14 4.51
C ARG A 206 -15.40 9.89 3.14
N ASP A 207 -16.15 10.11 2.06
CA ASP A 207 -15.66 9.88 0.71
C ASP A 207 -14.57 10.89 0.36
N HIS A 208 -14.77 12.17 0.72
CA HIS A 208 -13.76 13.20 0.57
C HIS A 208 -12.52 12.91 1.44
N LEU A 209 -12.70 12.48 2.69
CA LEU A 209 -11.61 12.04 3.56
C LEU A 209 -10.80 10.91 2.91
N GLU A 210 -11.45 9.87 2.39
CA GLU A 210 -10.79 8.77 1.71
C GLU A 210 -10.06 9.21 0.43
N ALA A 211 -10.65 10.13 -0.33
CA ALA A 211 -10.02 10.75 -1.49
C ALA A 211 -8.77 11.56 -1.11
N LEU A 212 -8.82 12.35 -0.02
CA LEU A 212 -7.66 13.10 0.50
C LEU A 212 -6.54 12.17 0.97
N LEU A 213 -6.87 11.06 1.62
CA LEU A 213 -5.90 10.07 2.06
C LEU A 213 -5.31 9.26 0.90
N SER A 214 -6.07 9.09 -0.18
CA SER A 214 -5.63 8.41 -1.41
C SER A 214 -4.79 9.34 -2.30
N SER A 215 -5.11 10.63 -2.34
CA SER A 215 -4.38 11.69 -3.05
C SER A 215 -3.17 12.22 -2.27
N GLY A 216 -3.11 11.98 -0.95
CA GLY A 216 -1.94 12.18 -0.08
C GLY A 216 -0.73 11.30 -0.43
N ARG A 217 -0.87 10.39 -1.42
CA ARG A 217 0.26 10.07 -2.29
C ARG A 217 0.62 11.35 -3.06
N LYS A 218 1.36 12.28 -2.43
CA LYS A 218 2.24 13.20 -3.17
C LYS A 218 2.88 12.32 -4.24
N LYS A 219 2.58 12.59 -5.52
CA LYS A 219 3.36 12.10 -6.64
C LYS A 219 4.77 12.57 -6.31
N ALA A 220 5.56 11.68 -5.69
CA ALA A 220 7.00 11.86 -5.57
C ALA A 220 7.46 12.28 -6.96
N GLN A 221 8.30 13.32 -7.04
CA GLN A 221 8.98 13.72 -8.27
C GLN A 221 9.26 12.45 -9.08
N ALA A 222 8.72 12.41 -10.29
CA ALA A 222 8.88 11.25 -11.15
C ALA A 222 10.37 10.91 -11.15
N VAL A 223 10.72 9.77 -10.55
CA VAL A 223 12.06 9.21 -10.70
C VAL A 223 12.27 9.18 -12.20
N THR A 224 13.26 9.92 -12.69
CA THR A 224 13.62 9.94 -14.11
C THR A 224 14.08 8.52 -14.45
N ILE A 225 13.12 7.66 -14.78
CA ILE A 225 13.39 6.32 -15.28
C ILE A 225 14.14 6.55 -16.58
N VAL A 226 15.36 6.04 -16.65
CA VAL A 226 16.11 6.05 -17.90
C VAL A 226 15.41 5.03 -18.79
N SER A 227 14.62 5.49 -19.75
CA SER A 227 13.87 4.59 -20.62
C SER A 227 14.79 3.83 -21.58
N PHE A 228 14.29 2.68 -22.02
CA PHE A 228 14.85 1.92 -23.10
C PHE A 228 14.47 2.57 -24.43
N PRO A 229 15.41 2.70 -25.39
CA PRO A 229 15.12 3.25 -26.71
C PRO A 229 14.37 2.22 -27.57
N THR A 230 13.12 1.92 -27.18
CA THR A 230 12.24 0.92 -27.78
C THR A 230 12.17 1.11 -29.30
N PRO A 231 12.63 0.12 -30.10
CA PRO A 231 12.49 0.17 -31.55
C PRO A 231 11.02 0.30 -31.96
N ALA A 232 10.77 0.95 -33.10
CA ALA A 232 9.42 1.08 -33.63
C ALA A 232 8.80 -0.30 -33.92
N GLY A 233 7.53 -0.47 -33.54
CA GLY A 233 6.76 -1.69 -33.75
C GLY A 233 7.11 -2.86 -32.82
N THR A 234 7.95 -2.67 -31.79
CA THR A 234 8.23 -3.70 -30.78
C THR A 234 6.95 -4.11 -30.04
N ALA A 235 6.71 -5.42 -29.96
CA ALA A 235 5.63 -6.00 -29.15
C ALA A 235 6.20 -6.64 -27.87
N TRP A 236 5.36 -6.90 -26.86
CA TRP A 236 5.82 -7.55 -25.61
C TRP A 236 6.59 -8.87 -25.81
N PRO A 237 6.20 -9.77 -26.74
CA PRO A 237 6.95 -11.00 -26.99
C PRO A 237 8.37 -10.78 -27.54
N ASP A 238 8.65 -9.61 -28.12
CA ASP A 238 9.98 -9.23 -28.62
C ASP A 238 10.93 -8.79 -27.49
N VAL A 239 10.41 -8.62 -26.26
CA VAL A 239 11.16 -8.14 -25.09
C VAL A 239 11.70 -9.30 -24.28
N ARG A 240 12.99 -9.22 -23.92
CA ARG A 240 13.66 -10.09 -22.95
C ARG A 240 14.22 -9.25 -21.81
N LEU A 241 13.86 -9.63 -20.58
CA LEU A 241 14.38 -9.07 -19.34
C LEU A 241 15.25 -10.11 -18.63
N THR A 242 16.47 -9.75 -18.28
CA THR A 242 17.34 -10.58 -17.44
C THR A 242 17.66 -9.82 -16.17
N VAL A 243 17.23 -10.37 -15.04
CA VAL A 243 17.30 -9.73 -13.73
C VAL A 243 18.39 -10.42 -12.91
N THR A 244 19.22 -9.62 -12.26
CA THR A 244 20.20 -10.07 -11.26
C THR A 244 19.86 -9.43 -9.92
N ASP A 245 20.68 -9.63 -8.89
CA ASP A 245 20.48 -8.93 -7.62
C ASP A 245 20.55 -7.40 -7.72
N ALA A 246 21.35 -6.84 -8.64
CA ALA A 246 21.59 -5.40 -8.74
C ALA A 246 21.18 -4.78 -10.08
N ASP A 247 21.19 -5.56 -11.16
CA ASP A 247 21.06 -5.07 -12.52
C ASP A 247 19.92 -5.75 -13.30
N LEU A 248 19.34 -4.99 -14.23
CA LEU A 248 18.32 -5.39 -15.18
C LEU A 248 18.84 -5.16 -16.58
N ARG A 249 19.00 -6.24 -17.34
CA ARG A 249 19.27 -6.20 -18.77
C ARG A 249 17.97 -6.25 -19.54
N VAL A 250 17.82 -5.33 -20.48
CA VAL A 250 16.68 -5.25 -21.38
C VAL A 250 17.16 -5.45 -22.81
N GLU A 251 16.55 -6.40 -23.51
CA GLU A 251 16.78 -6.67 -24.92
C GLU A 251 15.46 -6.61 -25.69
N ALA A 252 15.44 -5.90 -26.82
CA ALA A 252 14.31 -5.92 -27.75
C ALA A 252 14.77 -5.60 -29.17
N ARG A 253 14.37 -6.45 -30.14
CA ARG A 253 14.70 -6.31 -31.58
C ARG A 253 16.15 -5.93 -31.86
N GLY A 254 17.10 -6.64 -31.24
CA GLY A 254 18.54 -6.46 -31.44
C GLY A 254 19.16 -5.25 -30.72
N LYS A 255 18.39 -4.44 -30.00
CA LYS A 255 18.93 -3.47 -29.04
C LYS A 255 19.06 -4.12 -27.67
N ARG A 256 20.13 -3.78 -26.97
CA ARG A 256 20.42 -4.23 -25.59
C ARG A 256 20.84 -3.04 -24.75
N LYS A 257 20.37 -2.98 -23.50
CA LYS A 257 20.78 -1.98 -22.52
C LYS A 257 20.67 -2.54 -21.11
N ASP A 258 21.70 -2.29 -20.31
CA ASP A 258 21.77 -2.69 -18.92
C ASP A 258 21.43 -1.49 -18.01
N TYR A 259 20.67 -1.75 -16.96
CA TYR A 259 20.23 -0.78 -15.96
C TYR A 259 20.56 -1.27 -14.58
N THR A 260 20.96 -0.39 -13.68
CA THR A 260 20.86 -0.69 -12.25
C THR A 260 19.39 -0.67 -11.82
N PHE A 261 19.03 -1.32 -10.71
CA PHE A 261 17.68 -1.20 -10.14
C PHE A 261 17.27 0.27 -9.93
N GLN A 262 18.22 1.16 -9.61
CA GLN A 262 17.98 2.60 -9.50
C GLN A 262 17.60 3.22 -10.85
N GLY A 263 18.41 2.98 -11.89
CA GLY A 263 18.18 3.54 -13.23
C GLY A 263 16.90 3.03 -13.89
N ALA A 264 16.48 1.80 -13.55
CA ALA A 264 15.23 1.20 -13.99
C ALA A 264 14.01 1.63 -13.13
N GLY A 265 14.22 2.43 -12.06
CA GLY A 265 13.15 2.96 -11.21
C GLY A 265 12.66 2.02 -10.10
N PHE A 266 13.45 1.02 -9.72
CA PHE A 266 13.17 0.01 -8.71
C PHE A 266 13.90 0.25 -7.37
N GLU A 267 14.35 1.47 -7.09
CA GLU A 267 14.94 1.80 -5.79
C GLU A 267 13.87 2.00 -4.69
N GLU A 268 14.12 1.41 -3.52
CA GLU A 268 13.30 1.55 -2.32
C GLU A 268 13.35 2.99 -1.81
N ARG A 269 12.20 3.66 -1.80
CA ARG A 269 12.10 5.08 -1.45
C ARG A 269 12.51 5.37 -0.01
N ARG A 270 12.33 4.39 0.89
CA ARG A 270 12.66 4.51 2.31
C ARG A 270 14.13 4.18 2.63
N LYS A 271 14.83 3.54 1.70
CA LYS A 271 16.21 3.07 1.89
C LYS A 271 17.00 3.22 0.61
N LYS A 272 17.78 4.30 0.53
CA LYS A 272 18.68 4.58 -0.59
C LYS A 272 19.65 3.41 -0.80
N GLY A 273 19.87 3.03 -2.06
CA GLY A 273 20.76 1.94 -2.46
C GLY A 273 20.18 0.53 -2.22
N ALA A 274 18.88 0.39 -1.98
CA ALA A 274 18.23 -0.91 -1.88
C ALA A 274 17.12 -1.04 -2.94
N PRO A 275 16.92 -2.24 -3.53
CA PRO A 275 15.80 -2.49 -4.43
C PRO A 275 14.46 -2.56 -3.66
N ASP A 276 13.38 -2.16 -4.32
CA ASP A 276 12.02 -2.18 -3.76
C ASP A 276 11.31 -3.54 -3.94
N CYS A 277 10.09 -3.65 -3.41
CA CYS A 277 9.31 -4.89 -3.50
C CYS A 277 8.94 -5.30 -4.93
N LEU A 278 8.92 -4.37 -5.90
CA LEU A 278 8.63 -4.70 -7.29
C LEU A 278 9.85 -5.31 -7.99
N TRP A 279 11.07 -5.00 -7.54
CA TRP A 279 12.28 -5.72 -7.97
C TRP A 279 12.23 -7.17 -7.55
N ALA A 280 11.88 -7.42 -6.28
CA ALA A 280 11.71 -8.78 -5.76
C ALA A 280 10.62 -9.55 -6.52
N LEU A 281 9.50 -8.88 -6.86
CA LEU A 281 8.45 -9.46 -7.69
C LEU A 281 8.93 -9.78 -9.11
N LEU A 282 9.69 -8.88 -9.75
CA LEU A 282 10.26 -9.12 -11.07
C LEU A 282 11.27 -10.28 -11.07
N LYS A 283 12.08 -10.40 -10.01
CA LYS A 283 12.94 -11.57 -9.78
C LYS A 283 12.12 -12.85 -9.63
N ALA A 284 11.01 -12.81 -8.88
CA ALA A 284 10.13 -13.98 -8.74
C ALA A 284 9.55 -14.43 -10.09
N PHE A 285 9.12 -13.49 -10.95
CA PHE A 285 8.75 -13.82 -12.34
C PHE A 285 9.93 -14.45 -13.10
N GLY A 286 11.13 -13.90 -12.98
CA GLY A 286 12.33 -14.46 -13.63
C GLY A 286 12.71 -15.87 -13.15
N THR A 287 12.61 -16.12 -11.85
CA THR A 287 12.83 -17.44 -11.23
C THR A 287 11.83 -18.47 -11.73
N HIS A 288 10.59 -18.05 -12.00
CA HIS A 288 9.54 -18.93 -12.49
C HIS A 288 9.27 -18.83 -13.99
N GLY A 289 10.24 -18.33 -14.78
CA GLY A 289 10.17 -18.31 -16.24
C GLY A 289 9.01 -17.51 -16.81
N GLY A 290 8.59 -16.44 -16.13
CA GLY A 290 7.49 -15.57 -16.54
C GLY A 290 6.10 -15.99 -16.03
N VAL A 291 5.99 -17.12 -15.31
CA VAL A 291 4.72 -17.58 -14.71
C VAL A 291 4.80 -17.46 -13.19
N LEU A 292 3.95 -16.67 -12.56
CA LEU A 292 3.93 -16.53 -11.10
C LEU A 292 2.64 -17.12 -10.50
N PRO A 293 2.68 -18.35 -9.95
CA PRO A 293 1.56 -18.93 -9.21
C PRO A 293 1.27 -18.14 -7.93
N PHE A 294 0.00 -18.05 -7.56
CA PHE A 294 -0.39 -17.34 -6.32
C PHE A 294 0.29 -17.88 -5.06
N LYS A 295 0.58 -19.19 -5.01
CA LYS A 295 1.26 -19.84 -3.88
C LYS A 295 2.78 -19.62 -3.85
N ALA A 296 3.41 -19.18 -4.94
CA ALA A 296 4.86 -19.06 -5.06
C ALA A 296 5.47 -17.86 -4.32
N VAL A 297 4.65 -16.88 -3.92
CA VAL A 297 5.07 -15.73 -3.11
C VAL A 297 4.64 -15.90 -1.65
N ASP A 298 5.32 -15.23 -0.72
CA ASP A 298 4.98 -15.28 0.71
C ASP A 298 3.60 -14.66 1.01
N GLU A 299 3.02 -15.01 2.16
CA GLU A 299 1.66 -14.62 2.54
C GLU A 299 1.43 -13.10 2.55
N LYS A 300 2.43 -12.32 2.98
CA LYS A 300 2.36 -10.85 3.03
C LYS A 300 2.35 -10.25 1.61
N THR A 301 3.10 -10.85 0.68
CA THR A 301 3.09 -10.47 -0.74
C THR A 301 1.79 -10.90 -1.42
N ARG A 302 1.21 -12.06 -1.08
CA ARG A 302 -0.06 -12.55 -1.65
C ARG A 302 -1.23 -11.58 -1.45
N THR A 303 -1.38 -11.00 -0.24
CA THR A 303 -2.49 -10.09 0.07
C THR A 303 -2.51 -8.86 -0.85
N ASN A 304 -1.34 -8.40 -1.30
CA ASN A 304 -1.19 -7.19 -2.13
C ASN A 304 -0.76 -7.50 -3.58
N LEU A 305 -0.70 -8.78 -3.97
CA LEU A 305 -0.10 -9.21 -5.24
C LEU A 305 -0.74 -8.53 -6.46
N LYS A 306 -2.07 -8.36 -6.46
CA LYS A 306 -2.79 -7.67 -7.54
C LYS A 306 -2.33 -6.21 -7.68
N GLN A 307 -2.12 -5.51 -6.57
CA GLN A 307 -1.62 -4.14 -6.58
C GLN A 307 -0.17 -4.09 -7.06
N TYR A 308 0.69 -4.99 -6.58
CA TYR A 308 2.10 -5.03 -7.01
C TYR A 308 2.25 -5.37 -8.50
N VAL A 309 1.43 -6.27 -9.04
CA VAL A 309 1.42 -6.54 -10.49
C VAL A 309 0.96 -5.30 -11.28
N SER A 310 -0.06 -4.57 -10.79
CA SER A 310 -0.49 -3.32 -11.40
C SER A 310 0.62 -2.26 -11.42
N ASP A 311 1.30 -2.07 -10.29
CA ASP A 311 2.40 -1.11 -10.16
C ASP A 311 3.62 -1.53 -11.02
N LEU A 312 3.89 -2.84 -11.11
CA LEU A 312 4.93 -3.40 -11.97
C LEU A 312 4.63 -3.15 -13.46
N ARG A 313 3.38 -3.33 -13.92
CA ARG A 313 2.96 -3.00 -15.29
C ARG A 313 3.22 -1.53 -15.62
N GLN A 314 2.85 -0.63 -14.72
CA GLN A 314 3.09 0.81 -14.91
C GLN A 314 4.58 1.13 -15.03
N ARG A 315 5.42 0.49 -14.21
CA ARG A 315 6.86 0.71 -14.24
C ARG A 315 7.51 0.13 -15.50
N LEU A 316 7.09 -1.05 -15.93
CA LEU A 316 7.52 -1.64 -17.20
C LEU A 316 7.14 -0.77 -18.39
N ALA A 317 5.92 -0.20 -18.41
CA ALA A 317 5.50 0.72 -19.46
C ALA A 317 6.33 2.02 -19.48
N ALA A 318 6.77 2.52 -18.31
CA ALA A 318 7.66 3.67 -18.24
C ALA A 318 9.09 3.35 -18.68
N LEU A 319 9.58 2.15 -18.37
CA LEU A 319 10.90 1.66 -18.79
C LEU A 319 10.94 1.35 -20.30
N LEU A 320 9.86 0.81 -20.86
CA LEU A 320 9.70 0.38 -22.25
C LEU A 320 8.55 1.14 -22.93
N PRO A 321 8.73 2.45 -23.19
CA PRO A 321 7.67 3.25 -23.80
C PRO A 321 7.39 2.79 -25.23
N GLY A 322 6.13 2.90 -25.67
CA GLY A 322 5.71 2.66 -27.05
C GLY A 322 5.35 1.21 -27.41
N ILE A 323 5.31 0.29 -26.44
CA ILE A 323 4.78 -1.07 -26.62
C ILE A 323 3.31 -1.08 -26.20
N GLU A 324 2.40 -1.49 -27.09
CA GLU A 324 0.97 -1.58 -26.81
C GLU A 324 0.59 -2.93 -26.16
N GLY A 325 -0.52 -2.95 -25.42
CA GLY A 325 -1.07 -4.14 -24.76
C GLY A 325 -0.57 -4.37 -23.33
N GLU A 326 -1.09 -5.42 -22.67
CA GLU A 326 -0.73 -5.75 -21.29
C GLU A 326 0.58 -6.54 -21.21
N SER A 327 1.52 -6.07 -20.38
CA SER A 327 2.81 -6.73 -20.17
C SER A 327 2.72 -8.00 -19.32
N ILE A 328 1.69 -8.11 -18.48
CA ILE A 328 1.44 -9.24 -17.59
C ILE A 328 -0.07 -9.49 -17.59
N SER A 329 -0.54 -10.72 -17.78
CA SER A 329 -1.94 -11.12 -17.73
C SER A 329 -2.22 -12.02 -16.53
N TYR A 330 -3.50 -12.21 -16.15
CA TYR A 330 -3.90 -13.14 -15.09
C TYR A 330 -4.75 -14.27 -15.67
N GLU A 331 -4.31 -15.50 -15.46
CA GLU A 331 -5.00 -16.71 -15.92
C GLU A 331 -5.88 -17.28 -14.79
N LYS A 332 -7.20 -17.32 -15.01
CA LYS A 332 -8.16 -17.71 -13.96
C LYS A 332 -8.10 -19.20 -13.66
N LYS A 333 -7.88 -20.03 -14.68
CA LYS A 333 -7.86 -21.50 -14.55
C LYS A 333 -6.75 -21.96 -13.61
N ASP A 334 -5.57 -21.38 -13.76
CA ASP A 334 -4.36 -21.79 -13.04
C ASP A 334 -4.02 -20.87 -11.86
N LYS A 335 -4.85 -19.84 -11.61
CA LYS A 335 -4.65 -18.82 -10.57
C LYS A 335 -3.21 -18.27 -10.56
N SER A 336 -2.73 -17.86 -11.74
CA SER A 336 -1.35 -17.43 -11.95
C SER A 336 -1.27 -16.19 -12.83
N TYR A 337 -0.18 -15.43 -12.67
CA TYR A 337 0.14 -14.31 -13.56
C TYR A 337 1.16 -14.75 -14.61
N HIS A 338 1.01 -14.27 -15.85
CA HIS A 338 1.86 -14.61 -16.99
C HIS A 338 2.44 -13.35 -17.61
N THR A 339 3.74 -13.30 -17.84
CA THR A 339 4.37 -12.20 -18.58
C THR A 339 4.13 -12.38 -20.08
N ALA A 340 3.80 -11.29 -20.78
CA ALA A 340 3.73 -11.25 -22.24
C ALA A 340 5.13 -11.11 -22.90
N PHE A 341 6.17 -10.94 -22.07
CA PHE A 341 7.57 -10.84 -22.43
C PHE A 341 8.36 -11.99 -21.78
N LYS A 342 9.60 -12.20 -22.24
CA LYS A 342 10.50 -13.21 -21.69
C LYS A 342 11.25 -12.63 -20.49
N VAL A 343 11.28 -13.34 -19.37
CA VAL A 343 12.01 -12.92 -18.17
C VAL A 343 12.78 -14.06 -17.53
N SER A 344 14.00 -13.78 -17.10
CA SER A 344 14.87 -14.74 -16.41
C SER A 344 15.59 -14.08 -15.24
N CYS A 345 15.92 -14.88 -14.22
CA CYS A 345 16.78 -14.50 -13.11
C CYS A 345 18.08 -15.31 -13.21
N GLU A 346 19.26 -14.66 -13.32
CA GLU A 346 20.53 -15.39 -13.45
C GLU A 346 20.87 -16.21 -12.18
N ASP A 347 20.39 -15.78 -11.02
CA ASP A 347 20.82 -16.33 -9.73
C ASP A 347 20.00 -17.55 -9.24
N ALA A 348 18.82 -17.83 -9.82
CA ALA A 348 17.92 -18.86 -9.25
C ALA A 348 16.84 -19.37 -10.23
N LEU A 349 17.22 -19.98 -11.36
CA LEU A 349 16.29 -20.80 -12.14
C LEU A 349 16.15 -22.18 -11.46
N GLN A 350 15.06 -22.37 -10.73
CA GLN A 350 14.67 -23.68 -10.16
C GLN A 350 13.25 -24.03 -10.59
N PHE A 351 13.07 -25.28 -11.00
CA PHE A 351 11.76 -25.85 -11.28
C PHE A 351 11.04 -26.16 -9.95
N PRO A 352 9.77 -25.77 -9.77
CA PRO A 352 9.01 -26.08 -8.56
C PRO A 352 8.69 -27.58 -8.49
N MET A 353 9.46 -28.33 -7.68
CA MET A 353 9.29 -29.76 -7.52
C MET A 353 8.28 -30.12 -6.42
N PRO A 354 7.29 -30.98 -6.69
CA PRO A 354 6.50 -31.64 -5.65
C PRO A 354 7.40 -32.46 -4.71
N PRO A 355 7.01 -32.65 -3.43
CA PRO A 355 7.77 -33.48 -2.51
C PRO A 355 7.79 -34.95 -2.95
N GLY A 356 8.97 -35.58 -2.95
CA GLY A 356 9.14 -37.00 -3.27
C GLY A 356 9.26 -37.33 -4.77
N THR A 357 9.35 -36.31 -5.63
CA THR A 357 9.54 -36.50 -7.08
C THR A 357 10.93 -37.05 -7.42
N SER A 358 10.99 -37.92 -8.41
CA SER A 358 12.22 -38.48 -9.00
C SER A 358 12.29 -38.18 -10.51
N TRP A 359 13.40 -38.52 -11.17
CA TRP A 359 13.55 -38.28 -12.61
C TRP A 359 12.49 -39.01 -13.45
N THR A 360 11.94 -40.13 -12.99
CA THR A 360 10.91 -40.89 -13.72
C THR A 360 9.56 -40.18 -13.77
N ASP A 361 9.34 -39.20 -12.89
CA ASP A 361 8.11 -38.41 -12.82
C ASP A 361 8.19 -37.13 -13.67
N VAL A 362 9.37 -36.85 -14.24
CA VAL A 362 9.67 -35.70 -15.09
C VAL A 362 9.47 -36.10 -16.54
N SER A 363 8.79 -35.23 -17.30
CA SER A 363 8.77 -35.27 -18.76
C SER A 363 9.33 -33.97 -19.32
N ILE A 364 10.20 -34.08 -20.32
CA ILE A 364 10.78 -32.95 -21.04
C ILE A 364 10.47 -33.12 -22.53
N ALA A 365 9.79 -32.15 -23.09
CA ALA A 365 9.45 -32.09 -24.51
C ALA A 365 10.15 -30.90 -25.18
N ALA A 366 10.51 -31.05 -26.45
CA ALA A 366 10.85 -29.88 -27.26
C ALA A 366 9.62 -28.96 -27.38
N ASN A 367 9.84 -27.65 -27.43
CA ASN A 367 8.79 -26.66 -27.70
C ASN A 367 9.34 -25.66 -28.74
N GLY A 368 9.18 -26.02 -30.00
CA GLY A 368 9.81 -25.36 -31.14
C GLY A 368 11.33 -25.53 -31.18
N GLY A 369 12.00 -24.69 -31.98
CA GLY A 369 13.46 -24.76 -32.17
C GLY A 369 14.30 -24.10 -31.07
N THR A 370 13.68 -23.40 -30.12
CA THR A 370 14.36 -22.55 -29.14
C THR A 370 13.91 -22.75 -27.70
N GLY A 371 12.98 -23.66 -27.44
CA GLY A 371 12.43 -23.89 -26.12
C GLY A 371 12.21 -25.36 -25.80
N ILE A 372 12.01 -25.63 -24.52
CA ILE A 372 11.59 -26.92 -23.98
C ILE A 372 10.41 -26.70 -23.05
N ARG A 373 9.58 -27.73 -22.92
CA ARG A 373 8.52 -27.82 -21.94
C ARG A 373 8.89 -28.93 -20.96
N ILE A 374 8.79 -28.63 -19.67
CA ILE A 374 9.02 -29.58 -18.58
C ILE A 374 7.71 -29.75 -17.83
N SER A 375 7.24 -30.98 -17.69
CA SER A 375 6.11 -31.35 -16.85
C SER A 375 6.53 -32.35 -15.78
N VAL A 376 5.92 -32.23 -14.61
CA VAL A 376 6.13 -33.15 -13.49
C VAL A 376 4.78 -33.62 -12.98
N SER A 377 4.59 -34.93 -12.94
CA SER A 377 3.38 -35.56 -12.41
C SER A 377 3.52 -35.74 -10.90
N SER A 378 2.47 -35.43 -10.13
CA SER A 378 2.45 -35.68 -8.68
C SER A 378 1.09 -36.16 -8.21
N THR A 379 1.09 -37.12 -7.30
CA THR A 379 -0.11 -37.57 -6.59
C THR A 379 -0.20 -36.83 -5.26
N GLU A 380 -1.09 -35.84 -5.15
CA GLU A 380 -1.32 -35.11 -3.90
C GLU A 380 -2.31 -35.88 -3.01
N LYS A 381 -1.94 -36.16 -1.76
CA LYS A 381 -2.83 -36.66 -0.70
C LYS A 381 -3.48 -35.48 0.01
N PHE A 382 -4.81 -35.43 0.05
CA PHE A 382 -5.59 -34.40 0.74
C PHE A 382 -6.69 -35.02 1.59
N ALA A 383 -7.06 -34.38 2.70
CA ALA A 383 -8.11 -34.88 3.58
C ALA A 383 -9.48 -34.42 3.08
N VAL A 384 -10.41 -35.35 2.95
CA VAL A 384 -11.82 -35.10 2.64
C VAL A 384 -12.62 -35.41 3.90
N SER A 385 -13.47 -34.47 4.32
CA SER A 385 -14.40 -34.69 5.43
C SER A 385 -15.66 -35.37 4.91
N GLY A 386 -15.96 -36.56 5.42
CA GLY A 386 -17.20 -37.29 5.15
C GLY A 386 -18.01 -37.52 6.43
N TYR A 387 -19.30 -37.75 6.28
CA TYR A 387 -20.16 -38.29 7.34
C TYR A 387 -20.35 -39.78 7.05
N ALA A 388 -19.93 -40.65 7.97
CA ALA A 388 -20.26 -42.06 7.90
C ALA A 388 -21.71 -42.23 8.37
N ASP A 389 -22.60 -42.68 7.49
CA ASP A 389 -24.01 -42.91 7.78
C ASP A 389 -24.17 -44.32 8.37
N GLU A 390 -23.73 -44.49 9.63
CA GLU A 390 -24.02 -45.69 10.42
C GLU A 390 -24.60 -45.29 11.78
N GLY A 391 -25.90 -44.95 11.78
CA GLY A 391 -26.79 -44.98 12.95
C GLY A 391 -26.64 -43.85 13.96
N ASP A 392 -27.67 -42.99 14.04
CA ASP A 392 -28.08 -41.99 15.06
C ASP A 392 -27.03 -41.16 15.84
N ASP A 393 -25.74 -41.27 15.53
CA ASP A 393 -24.66 -40.44 16.06
C ASP A 393 -23.60 -40.21 14.97
N SER A 394 -23.77 -39.11 14.22
CA SER A 394 -22.92 -38.76 13.08
C SER A 394 -21.53 -38.35 13.56
N THR A 395 -20.58 -39.30 13.58
CA THR A 395 -19.19 -39.03 13.92
C THR A 395 -18.44 -38.49 12.69
N HIS A 396 -17.92 -37.26 12.77
CA HIS A 396 -17.10 -36.66 11.73
C HIS A 396 -15.84 -37.49 11.47
N GLN A 397 -15.64 -37.97 10.24
CA GLN A 397 -14.47 -38.75 9.84
C GLN A 397 -13.67 -38.03 8.75
N TRP A 398 -12.35 -38.01 8.91
CA TRP A 398 -11.40 -37.50 7.91
C TRP A 398 -10.84 -38.69 7.13
N GLU A 399 -11.11 -38.74 5.83
CA GLU A 399 -10.53 -39.74 4.93
C GLU A 399 -9.45 -39.09 4.07
N GLY A 400 -8.35 -39.80 3.82
CA GLY A 400 -7.33 -39.38 2.87
C GLY A 400 -7.75 -39.71 1.45
N ALA A 401 -7.92 -38.69 0.61
CA ALA A 401 -8.13 -38.83 -0.84
C ALA A 401 -6.85 -38.47 -1.60
N GLU A 402 -6.63 -39.11 -2.74
CA GLU A 402 -5.52 -38.83 -3.65
C GLU A 402 -6.04 -38.11 -4.90
N ARG A 403 -5.33 -37.06 -5.35
CA ARG A 403 -5.60 -36.37 -6.61
C ARG A 403 -4.31 -36.26 -7.41
N GLU A 404 -4.37 -36.66 -8.66
CA GLU A 404 -3.30 -36.37 -9.63
C GLU A 404 -3.27 -34.88 -9.95
N GLY A 405 -2.11 -34.26 -9.72
CA GLY A 405 -1.75 -32.93 -10.16
C GLY A 405 -0.55 -33.02 -11.10
N SER A 406 -0.44 -32.08 -12.03
CA SER A 406 0.76 -31.90 -12.84
C SER A 406 1.22 -30.46 -12.79
N VAL A 407 2.54 -30.26 -12.73
CA VAL A 407 3.17 -28.94 -12.80
C VAL A 407 3.91 -28.85 -14.13
N GLU A 408 3.49 -27.93 -14.99
CA GLU A 408 4.08 -27.75 -16.32
C GLU A 408 4.69 -26.35 -16.46
N ARG A 409 5.89 -26.26 -17.06
CA ARG A 409 6.58 -25.01 -17.38
C ARG A 409 7.26 -25.08 -18.74
N THR A 410 7.39 -23.93 -19.40
CA THR A 410 8.16 -23.79 -20.64
C THR A 410 9.37 -22.91 -20.38
N TYR A 411 10.52 -23.31 -20.91
CA TYR A 411 11.79 -22.57 -20.82
C TYR A 411 12.39 -22.37 -22.21
N ASP A 412 12.95 -21.19 -22.47
CA ASP A 412 13.85 -21.02 -23.61
C ASP A 412 15.22 -21.65 -23.30
N LEU A 413 15.87 -22.22 -24.33
CA LEU A 413 17.22 -22.76 -24.20
C LEU A 413 18.21 -21.69 -23.71
N ARG A 414 18.09 -20.45 -24.17
CA ARG A 414 18.96 -19.36 -23.73
C ARG A 414 18.80 -19.07 -22.22
N THR A 415 17.57 -19.13 -21.73
CA THR A 415 17.28 -18.94 -20.30
C THR A 415 17.97 -20.01 -19.44
N LEU A 416 18.08 -21.24 -19.95
CA LEU A 416 18.75 -22.34 -19.28
C LEU A 416 20.28 -22.35 -19.47
N GLY A 417 20.85 -21.35 -20.15
CA GLY A 417 22.26 -21.36 -20.52
C GLY A 417 22.62 -22.43 -21.56
N LEU A 418 21.63 -22.93 -22.31
CA LEU A 418 21.76 -23.95 -23.36
C LEU A 418 21.84 -23.35 -24.78
N ALA A 419 21.75 -22.03 -24.92
CA ALA A 419 21.93 -21.32 -26.18
C ALA A 419 22.75 -20.04 -25.99
N ASP A 420 23.37 -19.57 -27.07
CA ASP A 420 24.15 -18.33 -27.10
C ASP A 420 23.25 -17.07 -27.21
N ASP A 421 23.89 -15.90 -27.23
CA ASP A 421 23.24 -14.58 -27.38
C ASP A 421 22.50 -14.39 -28.71
N ARG A 422 22.56 -15.37 -29.63
CA ARG A 422 21.87 -15.39 -30.93
C ARG A 422 20.85 -16.53 -31.02
N ASP A 423 20.42 -17.09 -29.89
CA ASP A 423 19.49 -18.23 -29.77
C ASP A 423 19.99 -19.51 -30.45
N ARG A 424 21.30 -19.63 -30.68
CA ARG A 424 21.87 -20.85 -31.24
C ARG A 424 22.21 -21.80 -30.11
N PRO A 425 21.73 -23.05 -30.13
CA PRO A 425 22.06 -24.03 -29.10
C PRO A 425 23.59 -24.21 -28.97
N ASN A 426 24.11 -24.09 -27.75
CA ASN A 426 25.50 -24.38 -27.43
C ASN A 426 25.70 -25.92 -27.37
N ARG A 427 26.86 -26.40 -26.92
CA ARG A 427 27.14 -27.86 -26.90
C ARG A 427 26.15 -28.64 -26.04
N ALA A 428 25.80 -28.13 -24.87
CA ALA A 428 24.80 -28.72 -23.99
C ALA A 428 23.38 -28.63 -24.58
N GLY A 429 23.01 -27.50 -25.18
CA GLY A 429 21.71 -27.36 -25.86
C GLY A 429 21.57 -28.28 -27.07
N GLN A 430 22.63 -28.45 -27.87
CA GLN A 430 22.67 -29.42 -28.96
C GLN A 430 22.54 -30.85 -28.46
N ALA A 431 23.16 -31.17 -27.31
CA ALA A 431 23.01 -32.47 -26.67
C ALA A 431 21.55 -32.72 -26.23
N LEU A 432 20.91 -31.73 -25.59
CA LEU A 432 19.51 -31.84 -25.17
C LEU A 432 18.57 -32.06 -26.36
N LEU A 433 18.70 -31.25 -27.42
CA LEU A 433 17.88 -31.41 -28.62
C LEU A 433 18.10 -32.76 -29.29
N ALA A 434 19.33 -33.30 -29.26
CA ALA A 434 19.63 -34.63 -29.78
C ALA A 434 18.98 -35.75 -28.95
N VAL A 435 19.00 -35.65 -27.61
CA VAL A 435 18.30 -36.56 -26.71
C VAL A 435 16.79 -36.54 -26.98
N LEU A 436 16.18 -35.36 -27.05
CA LEU A 436 14.74 -35.21 -27.32
C LEU A 436 14.37 -35.76 -28.70
N ALA A 437 15.20 -35.50 -29.72
CA ALA A 437 15.00 -36.07 -31.06
C ALA A 437 15.12 -37.60 -31.08
N GLY A 438 15.97 -38.17 -30.23
CA GLY A 438 16.16 -39.60 -30.02
C GLY A 438 15.26 -40.22 -28.95
N LYS A 439 14.18 -39.52 -28.53
CA LYS A 439 13.22 -39.97 -27.52
C LYS A 439 13.88 -40.47 -26.22
N GLY A 440 14.83 -39.67 -25.73
CA GLY A 440 15.55 -39.97 -24.49
C GLY A 440 16.86 -40.72 -24.70
N THR A 441 17.26 -41.00 -25.93
CA THR A 441 18.54 -41.69 -26.20
C THR A 441 19.42 -40.90 -27.17
N VAL A 442 20.74 -40.88 -26.93
CA VAL A 442 21.70 -40.27 -27.86
C VAL A 442 23.03 -41.00 -27.85
N GLN A 443 23.60 -41.24 -29.04
CA GLN A 443 24.89 -41.93 -29.18
C GLN A 443 26.03 -40.91 -29.13
N ARG A 444 26.73 -40.87 -28.00
CA ARG A 444 27.86 -39.96 -27.67
C ARG A 444 28.79 -40.67 -26.70
N LYS A 445 30.06 -40.27 -26.64
CA LYS A 445 31.03 -40.86 -25.69
C LYS A 445 30.68 -40.56 -24.23
N ALA A 446 31.16 -41.40 -23.32
CA ALA A 446 30.98 -41.22 -21.87
C ALA A 446 31.59 -39.92 -21.34
N ASP A 447 32.60 -39.37 -22.01
CA ASP A 447 33.30 -38.13 -21.65
C ASP A 447 32.83 -36.92 -22.50
N ASP A 448 31.69 -37.04 -23.19
CA ASP A 448 31.15 -35.95 -23.99
C ASP A 448 30.83 -34.74 -23.11
N LYS A 449 31.59 -33.66 -23.31
CA LYS A 449 31.47 -32.43 -22.52
C LYS A 449 30.07 -31.80 -22.60
N GLY A 450 29.38 -31.93 -23.73
CA GLY A 450 28.03 -31.40 -23.90
C GLY A 450 27.02 -32.16 -23.03
N MET A 451 27.13 -33.49 -22.94
CA MET A 451 26.30 -34.29 -22.04
C MET A 451 26.59 -33.98 -20.57
N LEU A 452 27.86 -33.88 -20.18
CA LEU A 452 28.24 -33.56 -18.79
C LEU A 452 27.75 -32.16 -18.37
N GLU A 453 27.90 -31.16 -19.23
CA GLU A 453 27.35 -29.81 -19.02
C GLU A 453 25.83 -29.85 -18.92
N LEU A 454 25.15 -30.61 -19.78
CA LEU A 454 23.70 -30.78 -19.75
C LEU A 454 23.22 -31.43 -18.45
N CYS A 455 23.90 -32.47 -17.96
CA CYS A 455 23.61 -33.07 -16.65
C CYS A 455 23.63 -32.01 -15.56
N GLY A 456 24.68 -31.18 -15.51
CA GLY A 456 24.80 -30.11 -14.51
C GLY A 456 23.67 -29.08 -14.60
N VAL A 457 23.28 -28.67 -15.81
CA VAL A 457 22.19 -27.71 -16.02
C VAL A 457 20.86 -28.30 -15.54
N LEU A 458 20.50 -29.51 -15.95
CA LEU A 458 19.22 -30.13 -15.60
C LEU A 458 19.15 -30.50 -14.11
N SER A 459 20.20 -31.07 -13.51
CA SER A 459 20.22 -31.36 -12.06
C SER A 459 20.07 -30.07 -11.24
N LYS A 460 20.76 -28.98 -11.63
CA LYS A 460 20.62 -27.69 -10.94
C LYS A 460 19.22 -27.10 -11.09
N LEU A 461 18.63 -27.18 -12.29
CA LEU A 461 17.29 -26.70 -12.57
C LEU A 461 16.24 -27.46 -11.76
N MET A 462 16.33 -28.79 -11.72
CA MET A 462 15.32 -29.64 -11.08
C MET A 462 15.54 -29.78 -9.57
N GLY A 463 16.75 -29.52 -9.07
CA GLY A 463 17.06 -29.70 -7.65
C GLY A 463 16.96 -31.16 -7.18
N LEU A 464 17.07 -32.12 -8.11
CA LEU A 464 17.05 -33.55 -7.82
C LEU A 464 18.48 -34.06 -7.61
N ASP A 465 18.63 -34.93 -6.60
CA ASP A 465 19.85 -35.70 -6.41
C ASP A 465 19.99 -36.77 -7.50
N GLY A 466 21.19 -36.92 -8.06
CA GLY A 466 21.48 -37.89 -9.13
C GLY A 466 21.50 -37.29 -10.54
N SER A 467 22.06 -38.07 -11.47
CA SER A 467 22.20 -37.67 -12.88
C SER A 467 20.88 -37.86 -13.63
N PRO A 468 20.45 -36.90 -14.48
CA PRO A 468 19.29 -37.07 -15.37
C PRO A 468 19.50 -38.10 -16.48
N PHE A 469 20.74 -38.55 -16.67
CA PHE A 469 21.12 -39.51 -17.69
C PHE A 469 21.98 -40.63 -17.10
N GLU A 470 21.81 -41.82 -17.66
CA GLU A 470 22.67 -42.98 -17.45
C GLU A 470 23.44 -43.27 -18.74
N PHE A 471 24.72 -43.63 -18.63
CA PHE A 471 25.53 -44.06 -19.77
C PHE A 471 25.54 -45.58 -19.87
N ALA A 472 24.96 -46.12 -20.96
CA ALA A 472 24.96 -47.55 -21.24
C ALA A 472 26.27 -47.94 -21.93
N GLU A 473 27.25 -48.44 -21.16
CA GLU A 473 28.61 -48.76 -21.63
C GLU A 473 28.65 -49.70 -22.83
N ILE A 474 27.78 -50.71 -22.88
CA ILE A 474 27.75 -51.73 -23.94
C ILE A 474 27.27 -51.12 -25.27
N GLU A 475 26.33 -50.19 -25.21
CA GLU A 475 25.68 -49.60 -26.39
C GLU A 475 26.29 -48.24 -26.78
N GLU A 476 27.26 -47.76 -25.99
CA GLU A 476 27.93 -46.47 -26.12
C GLU A 476 26.94 -45.30 -26.31
N LYS A 477 25.86 -45.31 -25.52
CA LYS A 477 24.80 -44.30 -25.60
C LYS A 477 24.40 -43.78 -24.23
N TRP A 478 23.94 -42.55 -24.21
CA TRP A 478 23.29 -41.95 -23.05
C TRP A 478 21.78 -42.19 -23.12
N VAL A 479 21.19 -42.51 -21.97
CA VAL A 479 19.76 -42.77 -21.78
C VAL A 479 19.21 -41.83 -20.72
N ALA A 480 18.14 -41.11 -21.04
CA ALA A 480 17.43 -40.22 -20.12
C ALA A 480 16.70 -41.04 -19.07
N LEU A 481 16.75 -40.58 -17.81
CA LEU A 481 15.96 -41.12 -16.71
C LEU A 481 14.60 -40.42 -16.55
N PHE A 482 14.28 -39.53 -17.49
CA PHE A 482 13.02 -38.80 -17.60
C PHE A 482 12.36 -39.13 -18.94
N ASP A 483 11.05 -38.90 -19.03
CA ASP A 483 10.32 -39.09 -20.28
C ASP A 483 10.66 -37.97 -21.27
N ALA A 484 11.14 -38.35 -22.46
CA ALA A 484 11.71 -37.42 -23.43
C ALA A 484 10.88 -37.44 -24.71
N GLU A 485 10.16 -36.35 -24.94
CA GLU A 485 9.25 -36.25 -26.07
C GLU A 485 9.83 -35.33 -27.17
N LYS A 486 9.59 -35.73 -28.41
CA LYS A 486 9.77 -34.88 -29.57
C LYS A 486 8.45 -34.15 -29.82
N ASP A 487 8.52 -32.85 -30.09
CA ASP A 487 7.35 -32.01 -30.41
C ASP A 487 6.43 -32.70 -31.44
N LEU A 488 5.10 -32.61 -31.20
CA LEU A 488 4.04 -33.15 -32.07
C LEU A 488 3.88 -32.33 -33.34
#